data_AF-A0A0R2LA13-F1
#
_entry.id   AF-A0A0R2LA13-F1
#
_cell.length_a   1.000
_cell.length_b   1.000
_cell.length_c   1.000
_cell.angle_alpha   90.00
_cell.angle_beta   90.00
_cell.angle_gamma   90.00
#
_symmetry.space_group_name_H-M   'P 1'
#
loop_
_entity.id
_entity.type
_entity.pdbx_description
1 polymer ?
#
loop_
_entity_poly.entity_id
_entity_poly.type
_entity_poly.pdbx_seq_one_letter_code
_entity_poly.pdbx_strand_id
1 'polypeptide(L)'
;MFFFKKEPPVRSQYNAVLLDDIDTAKRSWNRAAETEEAVVDEGDGRELTAQSELERQKYMLLFREAKQRNVRGRLQPSVFDK
;
A
#
# COMPACT_ATOMS: atom_id res chain seq x y z
N MET A 1 12.78 -39.07 7.27
CA MET A 1 11.59 -38.21 7.48
C MET A 1 11.77 -36.98 6.60
N PHE A 2 11.07 -36.90 5.46
CA PHE A 2 11.18 -35.78 4.52
C PHE A 2 10.10 -34.75 4.82
N PHE A 3 10.49 -33.60 5.35
CA PHE A 3 9.60 -32.45 5.55
C PHE A 3 9.52 -31.65 4.25
N PHE A 4 8.54 -31.98 3.39
CA PHE A 4 8.19 -31.12 2.26
C PHE A 4 7.51 -29.85 2.81
N LYS A 5 8.24 -28.74 2.83
CA LYS A 5 7.70 -27.42 3.15
C LYS A 5 6.73 -27.06 2.03
N LYS A 6 5.41 -27.12 2.29
CA LYS A 6 4.41 -26.71 1.31
C LYS A 6 4.58 -25.22 1.04
N GLU A 7 5.00 -24.86 -0.17
CA GLU A 7 5.05 -23.46 -0.58
C GLU A 7 3.64 -22.85 -0.49
N PRO A 8 3.51 -21.59 -0.04
CA PRO A 8 2.22 -20.94 0.00
C PRO A 8 1.66 -20.84 -1.42
N PRO A 9 0.35 -21.04 -1.62
CA PRO A 9 -0.25 -20.95 -2.95
C PRO A 9 0.02 -19.58 -3.56
N VAL A 10 0.26 -19.52 -4.88
CA VAL A 10 0.59 -18.29 -5.64
C VAL A 10 -0.37 -17.14 -5.33
N ARG A 11 -1.66 -17.44 -5.13
CA ARG A 11 -2.68 -16.47 -4.72
C ARG A 11 -2.38 -15.79 -3.38
N SER A 12 -1.89 -16.55 -2.40
CA SER A 12 -1.51 -16.02 -1.09
C SER A 12 -0.28 -15.12 -1.18
N GLN A 13 0.71 -15.52 -1.98
CA GLN A 13 1.92 -14.72 -2.22
C GLN A 13 1.57 -13.39 -2.89
N TYR A 14 0.76 -13.44 -3.96
CA TYR A 14 0.28 -12.23 -4.63
C TYR A 14 -0.46 -11.31 -3.67
N ASN A 15 -1.38 -11.86 -2.87
CA ASN A 15 -2.15 -11.06 -1.92
C ASN A 15 -1.26 -10.40 -0.86
N ALA A 16 -0.20 -11.08 -0.42
CA ALA A 16 0.76 -10.51 0.52
C ALA A 16 1.54 -9.35 -0.11
N VAL A 17 2.03 -9.53 -1.35
CA VAL A 17 2.72 -8.47 -2.10
C VAL A 17 1.79 -7.29 -2.35
N LEU A 18 0.54 -7.53 -2.75
CA LEU A 18 -0.45 -6.47 -2.98
C LEU A 18 -0.69 -5.61 -1.73
N LEU A 19 -0.70 -6.22 -0.54
CA LEU A 19 -0.87 -5.47 0.71
C LEU A 19 0.35 -4.61 1.02
N ASP A 20 1.55 -5.14 0.81
CA ASP A 20 2.80 -4.38 1.00
C ASP A 20 2.92 -3.20 0.01
N ASP A 21 2.51 -3.43 -1.25
CA ASP A 21 2.44 -2.39 -2.28
C ASP A 21 1.43 -1.30 -1.91
N ILE A 22 0.26 -1.66 -1.36
CA ILE A 22 -0.73 -0.70 -0.87
C ILE A 22 -0.16 0.15 0.27
N ASP A 23 0.50 -0.47 1.25
CA ASP A 23 1.11 0.24 2.37
C ASP A 23 2.23 1.19 1.89
N THR A 24 3.03 0.75 0.92
CA THR A 24 4.09 1.57 0.32
C THR A 24 3.54 2.73 -0.49
N ALA A 25 2.51 2.50 -1.32
CA ALA A 25 1.85 3.55 -2.07
C ALA A 25 1.18 4.57 -1.14
N LYS A 26 0.56 4.13 -0.04
CA LYS A 26 -0.02 5.02 0.96
C LYS A 26 1.03 5.90 1.64
N ARG A 27 2.17 5.32 2.05
CA ARG A 27 3.30 6.09 2.62
C ARG A 27 3.83 7.13 1.62
N SER A 28 3.93 6.76 0.35
CA SER A 28 4.40 7.65 -0.72
C SER A 28 3.45 8.81 -0.95
N TRP A 29 2.14 8.53 -0.99
CA TRP A 29 1.10 9.55 -1.10
C TRP A 29 1.13 10.51 0.11
N ASN A 30 1.19 9.98 1.34
CA ASN A 30 1.27 10.83 2.53
C ASN A 30 2.47 11.78 2.47
N ARG A 31 3.65 11.26 2.09
CA ARG A 31 4.86 12.08 1.95
C ARG A 31 4.72 13.15 0.86
N ALA A 32 4.11 12.81 -0.28
CA ALA A 32 3.88 13.75 -1.36
C ALA A 32 2.90 14.86 -0.93
N ALA A 33 1.84 14.52 -0.19
CA ALA A 33 0.89 15.48 0.36
C ALA A 33 1.54 16.42 1.39
N GLU A 34 2.37 15.89 2.29
CA GLU A 34 3.14 16.71 3.26
C GLU A 34 4.11 17.67 2.53
N THR A 35 4.72 17.22 1.44
CA THR A 35 5.63 18.06 0.64
C THR A 35 4.88 19.14 -0.14
N GLU A 36 3.72 18.80 -0.70
CA GLU A 36 2.84 19.75 -1.37
C GLU A 36 2.38 20.85 -0.41
N GLU A 37 1.92 20.49 0.79
CA GLU A 37 1.49 21.44 1.81
C GLU A 37 2.60 22.43 2.17
N ALA A 38 3.82 21.93 2.40
CA ALA A 38 4.97 22.77 2.76
C ALA A 38 5.37 23.76 1.66
N VAL A 39 5.18 23.42 0.38
CA VAL A 39 5.61 24.26 -0.76
C VAL A 39 4.50 25.16 -1.29
N VAL A 40 3.23 24.79 -1.11
CA VAL A 40 2.09 25.69 -1.37
C VAL A 40 2.19 26.94 -0.49
N ASP A 41 2.67 26.81 0.75
CA ASP A 41 2.99 27.94 1.62
C ASP A 41 4.08 28.87 1.05
N GLU A 42 4.94 28.37 0.14
CA GLU A 42 6.03 29.11 -0.52
C GLU A 42 5.66 29.66 -1.91
N GLY A 43 4.47 29.32 -2.45
CA GLY A 43 3.88 29.97 -3.63
C GLY A 43 4.11 29.30 -4.99
N ASP A 44 4.77 28.14 -5.08
CA ASP A 44 5.03 27.43 -6.35
C ASP A 44 4.75 25.91 -6.24
N GLY A 45 3.48 25.49 -6.34
CA GLY A 45 3.05 24.12 -5.97
C GLY A 45 2.54 23.20 -7.09
N ARG A 46 2.44 23.66 -8.35
CA ARG A 46 1.70 22.93 -9.41
C ARG A 46 2.26 21.55 -9.74
N GLU A 47 3.59 21.41 -9.79
CA GLU A 47 4.24 20.11 -10.05
C GLU A 47 4.03 19.14 -8.89
N LEU A 48 4.11 19.64 -7.66
CA LEU A 48 3.92 18.84 -6.44
C LEU A 48 2.46 18.38 -6.29
N THR A 49 1.49 19.23 -6.62
CA THR A 49 0.07 18.82 -6.72
C THR A 49 -0.11 17.68 -7.73
N ALA A 50 0.51 17.79 -8.91
CA ALA A 50 0.44 16.71 -9.90
C ALA A 50 1.08 15.41 -9.40
N GLN A 51 2.19 15.50 -8.66
CA GLN A 51 2.86 14.34 -8.07
C GLN A 51 2.04 13.70 -6.94
N SER A 52 1.46 14.51 -6.06
CA SER A 52 0.57 14.09 -4.98
C SER A 52 -0.66 13.35 -5.54
N GLU A 53 -1.30 13.92 -6.56
CA GLU A 53 -2.43 13.28 -7.25
C GLU A 53 -2.01 11.98 -7.97
N LEU A 54 -0.83 11.92 -8.58
CA LEU A 54 -0.33 10.69 -9.19
C LEU A 54 -0.16 9.57 -8.15
N GLU A 55 0.47 9.85 -7.02
CA GLU A 55 0.66 8.87 -5.94
C GLU A 55 -0.67 8.43 -5.33
N ARG A 56 -1.62 9.36 -5.20
CA ARG A 56 -2.99 9.06 -4.80
C ARG A 56 -3.68 8.10 -5.77
N GLN A 57 -3.56 8.31 -7.08
CA GLN A 57 -4.15 7.41 -8.08
C GLN A 57 -3.53 6.01 -8.04
N LYS A 58 -2.21 5.89 -7.81
CA LYS A 58 -1.54 4.60 -7.62
C LYS A 58 -2.10 3.86 -6.40
N TYR A 59 -2.23 4.54 -5.27
CA TYR A 59 -2.85 3.96 -4.07
C TYR A 59 -4.28 3.48 -4.32
N MET A 60 -5.10 4.30 -4.98
CA MET A 60 -6.50 3.96 -5.27
C MET A 60 -6.64 2.76 -6.23
N LEU A 61 -5.75 2.65 -7.21
CA LEU A 61 -5.70 1.50 -8.12
C LEU A 61 -5.45 0.20 -7.36
N LEU A 62 -4.42 0.19 -6.50
CA LEU A 62 -4.06 -0.99 -5.71
C LEU A 62 -5.16 -1.35 -4.70
N PHE A 63 -5.75 -0.34 -4.06
CA PHE A 63 -6.87 -0.53 -3.13
C PHE A 63 -8.10 -1.14 -3.82
N ARG A 64 -8.41 -0.69 -5.04
CA ARG A 64 -9.49 -1.26 -5.86
C ARG A 64 -9.21 -2.72 -6.20
N GLU A 65 -7.99 -3.05 -6.59
CA GLU A 65 -7.57 -4.43 -6.89
C GLU A 65 -7.73 -5.33 -5.64
N ALA A 66 -7.29 -4.86 -4.47
CA ALA A 66 -7.45 -5.59 -3.22
C ALA A 66 -8.93 -5.82 -2.86
N LYS A 67 -9.78 -4.81 -3.07
CA LYS A 67 -11.24 -4.92 -2.86
C LYS A 67 -11.86 -5.95 -3.80
N GLN A 68 -11.53 -5.92 -5.09
CA GLN A 68 -12.05 -6.88 -6.09
C GLN A 68 -11.65 -8.32 -5.78
N ARG A 69 -10.40 -8.51 -5.33
CA ARG A 69 -9.87 -9.82 -4.95
C ARG A 69 -10.35 -10.30 -3.57
N ASN A 70 -11.10 -9.48 -2.85
CA ASN A 70 -11.51 -9.69 -1.46
C ASN A 70 -10.29 -10.08 -0.60
N VAL A 71 -9.18 -9.37 -0.80
CA VAL A 71 -7.95 -9.59 -0.05
C VAL A 71 -8.19 -9.18 1.39
N ARG A 72 -8.50 -10.17 2.22
CA ARG A 72 -8.48 -10.02 3.68
C ARG A 72 -7.04 -10.20 4.12
N GLY A 73 -6.31 -9.09 4.28
CA GLY A 73 -5.00 -9.09 4.91
C GLY A 73 -5.12 -9.40 6.40
N ARG A 74 -4.05 -9.99 6.97
CA ARG A 74 -3.83 -10.27 8.40
C ARG A 74 -4.35 -9.11 9.27
N LEU A 75 -5.59 -9.19 9.77
CA LEU A 75 -5.82 -8.75 11.15
C LEU A 75 -4.90 -9.64 11.97
N GLN A 76 -3.84 -9.05 12.49
CA GLN A 76 -2.81 -9.74 13.26
C GLN A 76 -3.47 -10.72 14.24
N PRO A 77 -3.25 -12.05 14.15
CA PRO A 77 -3.60 -12.95 15.24
C PRO A 77 -2.63 -12.79 16.42
N SER A 78 -1.60 -11.95 16.32
CA SER A 78 -0.57 -11.78 17.34
C SER A 78 -0.92 -10.79 18.45
N VAL A 79 -2.21 -10.59 18.74
CA VAL A 79 -2.67 -10.01 20.03
C VAL A 79 -3.41 -11.06 20.87
N PHE A 80 -3.08 -12.34 20.66
CA PHE A 80 -3.44 -13.43 21.58
C PHE A 80 -2.26 -14.38 21.75
N ASP A 81 -1.18 -13.92 22.39
CA ASP A 81 -0.40 -14.76 23.31
C ASP A 81 0.51 -13.90 24.21
N LYS A 82 -0.06 -13.43 25.31
CA LYS A 82 0.42 -13.51 26.72
C LYS A 82 -0.21 -12.41 27.58
#